data_AF-A0A8X7SUN9-F1
#
_entry.id   AF-A0A8X7SUN9-F1
#
_cell.length_a   1.000
_cell.length_b   1.000
_cell.length_c   1.000
_cell.angle_alpha   90.00
_cell.angle_beta   90.00
_cell.angle_gamma   90.00
#
_symmetry.space_group_name_H-M   'P 1'
#
loop_
_entity.id
_entity.type
_entity.pdbx_description
1 polymer ?
#
loop_
_entity_poly.entity_id
_entity_poly.type
_entity_poly.pdbx_seq_one_letter_code
_entity_poly.pdbx_strand_id
1 'polypeptide(L)'
;MFASQVSFNDLPSRFDGGAPNDTNDDDDGPGFADDVALPRWYEGERVDAFWSIAEQRDDVIAGLEVELAELRREDEEMADAHRNITGHLLGQEEGAWGPFKDKGMFAALSFLLSPRQAHSLISLEHALGLAEALGAPHVPSINVCKKALARIYLAGKEKLVRSTDVEGNIFWRNSIAHLIRDDFGNSHVRAKMHLLPRRAPVVKELRDGAALAHNVDERTAAPMVRLANGKEFWIREVYEYGEQLVFPQCFFEGEDEVISGEGRLVRRNEDVLLLTEDRIIFRADRLKVDTERKLSRLSLMEGDDELPHTHPERFRSNGKRLYSVPIVVFIDDLSGARSKRWNKHEAIYFSNATLDRCDLDLDSNIKLVSISKDVTGENQLSAVVDELM
;
A
#
# COMPACT_ATOMS: atom_id res chain seq x y z
N MET A 1 -34.67 5.08 -36.93
CA MET A 1 -35.96 5.47 -36.32
C MET A 1 -35.94 4.98 -34.89
N PHE A 2 -35.90 5.78 -33.83
CA PHE A 2 -35.93 7.23 -33.63
C PHE A 2 -34.88 7.57 -32.57
N ALA A 3 -34.14 8.66 -32.78
CA ALA A 3 -33.30 9.29 -31.78
C ALA A 3 -34.11 10.44 -31.17
N SER A 4 -34.22 10.52 -29.84
CA SER A 4 -34.73 11.70 -29.15
C SER A 4 -33.57 12.47 -28.55
N GLN A 5 -33.21 13.59 -29.18
CA GLN A 5 -32.34 14.62 -28.63
C GLN A 5 -33.06 15.32 -27.47
N VAL A 6 -32.41 15.43 -26.32
CA VAL A 6 -32.85 16.32 -25.25
C VAL A 6 -32.34 17.73 -25.57
N SER A 7 -33.25 18.70 -25.56
CA SER A 7 -33.01 20.10 -25.91
C SER A 7 -32.22 20.83 -24.82
N PHE A 8 -31.29 21.69 -25.22
CA PHE A 8 -30.35 22.43 -24.37
C PHE A 8 -30.99 23.64 -23.63
N ASN A 9 -32.32 23.67 -23.48
CA ASN A 9 -33.06 24.81 -22.91
C ASN A 9 -33.59 24.59 -21.48
N ASP A 10 -33.30 23.45 -20.83
CA ASP A 10 -33.77 23.14 -19.47
C ASP A 10 -32.67 23.34 -18.40
N LEU A 11 -31.91 24.44 -18.48
CA LEU A 11 -31.06 24.89 -17.39
C LEU A 11 -31.60 26.22 -16.84
N PRO A 12 -31.96 26.31 -15.54
CA PRO A 12 -32.40 27.58 -14.97
C PRO A 12 -31.26 28.61 -15.00
N SER A 13 -31.65 29.85 -15.30
CA SER A 13 -30.78 31.01 -15.51
C SER A 13 -29.90 31.34 -14.31
N ARG A 14 -28.70 31.88 -14.60
CA ARG A 14 -27.75 32.43 -13.63
C ARG A 14 -28.42 33.46 -12.71
N PHE A 15 -28.14 33.33 -11.42
CA PHE A 15 -28.51 34.26 -10.36
C PHE A 15 -27.69 35.56 -10.52
N ASP A 16 -28.33 36.64 -10.96
CA ASP A 16 -27.71 37.98 -11.00
C ASP A 16 -27.89 38.65 -9.63
N GLY A 17 -26.77 38.95 -8.98
CA GLY A 17 -26.73 39.64 -7.69
C GLY A 17 -27.13 41.12 -7.81
N GLY A 18 -28.15 41.52 -7.06
CA GLY A 18 -28.52 42.89 -6.77
C GLY A 18 -28.86 43.05 -5.29
N ALA A 19 -28.13 43.93 -4.59
CA ALA A 19 -28.25 44.23 -3.16
C ALA A 19 -29.44 45.20 -2.87
N PRO A 20 -29.81 45.43 -1.60
CA PRO A 20 -31.20 45.38 -1.12
C PRO A 20 -31.89 46.75 -1.07
N ASN A 21 -33.21 46.73 -1.04
CA ASN A 21 -33.99 47.85 -0.52
C ASN A 21 -34.98 47.30 0.52
N ASP A 22 -34.68 47.60 1.79
CA ASP A 22 -35.54 47.42 2.95
C ASP A 22 -36.93 48.01 2.68
N THR A 23 -37.98 47.21 2.89
CA THR A 23 -39.06 47.50 3.85
C THR A 23 -40.22 46.52 3.66
N ASN A 24 -40.56 45.83 4.75
CA ASN A 24 -41.74 44.99 5.04
C ASN A 24 -41.41 43.50 5.22
N ASP A 25 -41.34 43.12 6.49
CA ASP A 25 -41.43 41.76 7.00
C ASP A 25 -42.80 41.16 6.62
N ASP A 26 -42.82 40.39 5.54
CA ASP A 26 -43.79 39.33 5.28
C ASP A 26 -43.04 38.27 4.44
N ASP A 27 -42.36 37.34 5.14
CA ASP A 27 -41.60 36.24 4.57
C ASP A 27 -42.55 35.15 4.04
N ASP A 28 -43.24 35.43 2.93
CA ASP A 28 -44.05 34.48 2.16
C ASP A 28 -43.22 33.84 1.03
N GLY A 29 -41.99 33.41 1.33
CA GLY A 29 -41.26 32.47 0.48
C GLY A 29 -41.88 31.08 0.61
N PRO A 30 -42.01 30.27 -0.47
CA PRO A 30 -42.47 28.90 -0.34
C PRO A 30 -41.52 28.16 0.61
N GLY A 31 -42.04 27.74 1.75
CA GLY A 31 -41.27 26.97 2.71
C GLY A 31 -40.80 25.70 2.01
N PHE A 32 -39.57 25.28 2.29
CA PHE A 32 -38.97 24.03 1.79
C PHE A 32 -39.89 22.77 1.92
N ALA A 33 -40.94 22.86 2.74
CA ALA A 33 -41.90 21.81 3.04
C ALA A 33 -43.16 21.77 2.16
N ASP A 34 -43.48 22.81 1.36
CA ASP A 34 -44.80 22.91 0.72
C ASP A 34 -45.03 21.87 -0.40
N ASP A 35 -43.95 21.36 -1.00
CA ASP A 35 -44.00 20.38 -2.10
C ASP A 35 -43.68 18.93 -1.69
N VAL A 36 -43.39 18.68 -0.40
CA VAL A 36 -43.03 17.34 0.08
C VAL A 36 -44.27 16.60 0.54
N ALA A 37 -44.78 15.68 -0.29
CA ALA A 37 -45.81 14.73 0.12
C ALA A 37 -45.25 13.80 1.22
N LEU A 38 -45.46 14.17 2.48
CA LEU A 38 -45.01 13.38 3.62
C LEU A 38 -45.72 12.00 3.66
N PRO A 39 -45.01 10.91 4.03
CA PRO A 39 -45.62 9.59 4.16
C PRO A 39 -46.74 9.56 5.20
N ARG A 40 -47.88 8.94 4.85
CA ARG A 40 -49.14 8.93 5.65
C ARG A 40 -49.06 8.34 7.07
N TRP A 41 -47.94 7.76 7.50
CA TRP A 41 -47.79 7.24 8.87
C TRP A 41 -47.30 8.31 9.87
N TYR A 42 -47.15 9.56 9.42
CA TYR A 42 -46.57 10.69 10.17
C TYR A 42 -47.61 11.68 10.74
N GLU A 43 -48.91 11.46 10.52
CA GLU A 43 -49.99 12.29 11.10
C GLU A 43 -50.28 11.86 12.55
N GLY A 44 -49.53 12.41 13.51
CA GLY A 44 -49.77 12.13 14.94
C GLY A 44 -49.44 13.32 15.84
N GLU A 45 -50.47 13.86 16.50
CA GLU A 45 -50.63 14.74 17.70
C GLU A 45 -49.49 15.63 18.26
N ARG A 46 -48.31 15.73 17.64
CA ARG A 46 -47.20 16.58 18.13
C ARG A 46 -46.39 17.23 17.00
N VAL A 47 -47.08 17.64 15.93
CA VAL A 47 -46.48 18.42 14.83
C VAL A 47 -45.86 19.72 15.38
N ASP A 48 -46.57 20.41 16.27
CA ASP A 48 -46.12 21.69 16.84
C ASP A 48 -44.90 21.54 17.77
N ALA A 49 -44.77 20.40 18.45
CA ALA A 49 -43.62 20.12 19.30
C ALA A 49 -42.37 19.76 18.46
N PHE A 50 -42.54 19.16 17.28
CA PHE A 50 -41.45 18.90 16.35
C PHE A 50 -40.89 20.20 15.77
N TRP A 51 -41.75 21.12 15.33
CA TRP A 51 -41.33 22.41 14.78
C TRP A 51 -40.71 23.32 15.83
N SER A 52 -41.23 23.32 17.06
CA SER A 52 -40.59 24.03 18.19
C SER A 52 -39.20 23.50 18.55
N ILE A 53 -38.94 22.19 18.37
CA ILE A 53 -37.62 21.58 18.55
C ILE A 53 -36.71 21.87 17.34
N ALA A 54 -37.28 21.99 16.13
CA ALA A 54 -36.55 22.34 14.92
C ALA A 54 -36.08 23.81 14.95
N GLU A 55 -36.94 24.75 15.36
CA GLU A 55 -36.60 26.18 15.48
C GLU A 55 -35.54 26.45 16.56
N GLN A 56 -35.56 25.73 17.69
CA GLN A 56 -34.49 25.81 18.71
C GLN A 56 -33.13 25.29 18.21
N ARG A 57 -33.12 24.58 17.08
CA ARG A 57 -31.93 23.98 16.50
C ARG A 57 -31.23 24.92 15.53
N ASP A 58 -31.92 25.92 14.98
CA ASP A 58 -31.37 26.81 13.95
C ASP A 58 -30.26 27.75 14.49
N ASP A 59 -30.37 28.21 15.74
CA ASP A 59 -29.31 28.97 16.42
C ASP A 59 -28.06 28.12 16.74
N VAL A 60 -28.25 26.81 16.94
CA VAL A 60 -27.15 25.84 17.12
C VAL A 60 -26.57 25.43 15.78
N ILE A 61 -27.39 25.38 14.73
CA ILE A 61 -27.00 25.08 13.34
C ILE A 61 -26.14 26.21 12.78
N ALA A 62 -26.43 27.49 13.03
CA ALA A 62 -25.60 28.61 12.56
C ALA A 62 -24.16 28.60 13.14
N GLY A 63 -24.01 28.19 14.41
CA GLY A 63 -22.68 27.98 15.03
C GLY A 63 -21.98 26.72 14.52
N LEU A 64 -22.76 25.65 14.29
CA LEU A 64 -22.30 24.43 13.64
C LEU A 64 -22.02 24.63 12.15
N GLU A 65 -22.56 25.63 11.46
CA GLU A 65 -22.41 25.86 10.01
C GLU A 65 -21.00 26.31 9.65
N VAL A 66 -20.32 27.02 10.55
CA VAL A 66 -18.91 27.39 10.38
C VAL A 66 -18.00 26.18 10.61
N GLU A 67 -18.26 25.40 11.67
CA GLU A 67 -17.57 24.12 11.92
C GLU A 67 -17.90 23.06 10.85
N LEU A 68 -19.14 23.02 10.35
CA LEU A 68 -19.60 22.21 9.23
C LEU A 68 -19.05 22.75 7.92
N ALA A 69 -18.73 24.02 7.75
CA ALA A 69 -18.13 24.51 6.53
C ALA A 69 -16.66 24.06 6.42
N GLU A 70 -15.92 24.05 7.53
CA GLU A 70 -14.57 23.48 7.59
C GLU A 70 -14.62 21.94 7.44
N LEU A 71 -15.51 21.26 8.17
CA LEU A 71 -15.78 19.83 8.00
C LEU A 71 -16.32 19.50 6.61
N ARG A 72 -17.14 20.36 5.97
CA ARG A 72 -17.63 20.18 4.60
C ARG A 72 -16.53 20.38 3.60
N ARG A 73 -15.54 21.24 3.85
CA ARG A 73 -14.38 21.38 2.97
C ARG A 73 -13.48 20.14 3.03
N GLU A 74 -13.24 19.62 4.24
CA GLU A 74 -12.56 18.34 4.44
C GLU A 74 -13.39 17.17 3.88
N ASP A 75 -14.71 17.16 4.11
CA ASP A 75 -15.67 16.18 3.56
C ASP A 75 -15.84 16.34 2.04
N GLU A 76 -15.65 17.51 1.44
CA GLU A 76 -15.72 17.75 -0.01
C GLU A 76 -14.43 17.27 -0.69
N GLU A 77 -13.26 17.56 -0.11
CA GLU A 77 -11.98 16.96 -0.53
C GLU A 77 -12.04 15.43 -0.39
N MET A 78 -12.68 14.92 0.67
CA MET A 78 -12.93 13.50 0.90
C MET A 78 -14.05 12.91 0.03
N ALA A 79 -15.07 13.68 -0.32
CA ALA A 79 -16.20 13.30 -1.17
C ALA A 79 -15.78 13.28 -2.63
N ASP A 80 -14.84 14.14 -3.04
CA ASP A 80 -14.23 14.07 -4.37
C ASP A 80 -13.27 12.88 -4.47
N ALA A 81 -12.55 12.54 -3.39
CA ALA A 81 -11.85 11.26 -3.29
C ALA A 81 -12.82 10.06 -3.32
N HIS A 82 -13.96 10.13 -2.63
CA HIS A 82 -14.99 9.09 -2.62
C HIS A 82 -15.78 8.97 -3.94
N ARG A 83 -16.08 10.09 -4.62
CA ARG A 83 -16.70 10.11 -5.95
C ARG A 83 -15.83 9.36 -6.95
N ASN A 84 -14.50 9.50 -6.84
CA ASN A 84 -13.56 8.67 -7.58
C ASN A 84 -13.61 7.19 -7.16
N ILE A 85 -13.58 6.85 -5.87
CA ILE A 85 -13.61 5.45 -5.40
C ILE A 85 -14.89 4.72 -5.84
N THR A 86 -16.05 5.33 -5.63
CA THR A 86 -17.36 4.73 -5.96
C THR A 86 -17.56 4.68 -7.48
N GLY A 87 -17.07 5.69 -8.22
CA GLY A 87 -16.99 5.67 -9.68
C GLY A 87 -16.11 4.54 -10.22
N HIS A 88 -14.98 4.23 -9.56
CA HIS A 88 -14.13 3.10 -9.92
C HIS A 88 -14.81 1.74 -9.67
N LEU A 89 -15.65 1.61 -8.63
CA LEU A 89 -16.44 0.38 -8.38
C LEU A 89 -17.47 0.12 -9.49
N LEU A 90 -18.00 1.18 -10.11
CA LEU A 90 -19.02 1.10 -11.15
C LEU A 90 -18.47 0.65 -12.51
N GLY A 91 -17.15 0.68 -12.73
CA GLY A 91 -16.50 0.36 -14.01
C GLY A 91 -15.50 -0.80 -14.01
N GLN A 92 -15.38 -1.58 -12.93
CA GLN A 92 -14.41 -2.67 -12.88
C GLN A 92 -14.75 -3.83 -13.84
N GLU A 93 -13.73 -4.31 -14.57
CA GLU A 93 -13.79 -5.50 -15.44
C GLU A 93 -14.18 -6.77 -14.66
N GLU A 94 -14.70 -7.78 -15.35
CA GLU A 94 -15.01 -9.08 -14.74
C GLU A 94 -13.78 -9.67 -14.01
N GLY A 95 -13.91 -9.93 -12.71
CA GLY A 95 -12.88 -10.57 -11.89
C GLY A 95 -12.01 -9.64 -11.03
N ALA A 96 -12.17 -8.32 -11.11
CA ALA A 96 -11.37 -7.36 -10.33
C ALA A 96 -11.74 -7.24 -8.84
N TRP A 97 -12.73 -8.00 -8.36
CA TRP A 97 -13.19 -8.02 -6.97
C TRP A 97 -12.54 -9.12 -6.12
N GLY A 98 -11.46 -9.75 -6.58
CA GLY A 98 -10.66 -10.65 -5.74
C GLY A 98 -10.12 -9.90 -4.51
N PRO A 99 -10.05 -10.52 -3.30
CA PRO A 99 -10.32 -11.93 -2.99
C PRO A 99 -11.79 -12.26 -2.71
N PHE A 100 -12.72 -11.33 -2.95
CA PHE A 100 -14.15 -11.53 -2.70
C PHE A 100 -14.76 -12.44 -3.77
N LYS A 101 -15.85 -13.13 -3.41
CA LYS A 101 -16.51 -14.10 -4.31
C LYS A 101 -17.21 -13.42 -5.48
N ASP A 102 -17.80 -12.26 -5.23
CA ASP A 102 -18.62 -11.51 -6.18
C ASP A 102 -18.55 -10.01 -5.88
N LYS A 103 -18.98 -9.21 -6.88
CA LYS A 103 -18.96 -7.75 -6.83
C LYS A 103 -19.85 -7.17 -5.72
N GLY A 104 -20.99 -7.80 -5.43
CA GLY A 104 -21.90 -7.35 -4.39
C GLY A 104 -21.27 -7.45 -2.99
N MET A 105 -20.60 -8.58 -2.73
CA MET A 105 -19.84 -8.80 -1.50
C MET A 105 -18.70 -7.79 -1.33
N PHE A 106 -17.96 -7.55 -2.42
CA PHE A 106 -16.89 -6.54 -2.42
C PHE A 106 -17.43 -5.16 -2.10
N ALA A 107 -18.44 -4.67 -2.83
CA ALA A 107 -19.02 -3.35 -2.60
C ALA A 107 -19.53 -3.18 -1.16
N ALA A 108 -20.24 -4.18 -0.62
CA ALA A 108 -20.75 -4.17 0.74
C ALA A 108 -19.63 -4.13 1.80
N LEU A 109 -18.59 -4.95 1.64
CA LEU A 109 -17.48 -4.99 2.59
C LEU A 109 -16.50 -3.82 2.42
N SER A 110 -16.33 -3.26 1.21
CA SER A 110 -15.59 -2.03 0.98
C SER A 110 -16.26 -0.82 1.64
N PHE A 111 -17.60 -0.77 1.62
CA PHE A 111 -18.34 0.21 2.42
C PHE A 111 -18.02 0.03 3.91
N LEU A 112 -18.13 -1.18 4.45
CA LEU A 112 -17.86 -1.43 5.87
C LEU A 112 -16.41 -1.15 6.27
N LEU A 113 -15.45 -1.52 5.41
CA LEU A 113 -14.01 -1.45 5.64
C LEU A 113 -13.39 -0.16 5.08
N SER A 114 -14.20 0.87 4.84
CA SER A 114 -13.71 2.16 4.36
C SER A 114 -12.62 2.68 5.30
N PRO A 115 -11.38 2.90 4.84
CA PRO A 115 -10.25 3.19 5.73
C PRO A 115 -10.41 4.47 6.55
N ARG A 116 -11.18 5.43 6.03
CA ARG A 116 -11.35 6.76 6.64
C ARG A 116 -12.73 6.98 7.24
N GLN A 117 -13.66 6.05 7.04
CA GLN A 117 -15.00 6.12 7.60
C GLN A 117 -15.33 4.81 8.31
N ALA A 118 -15.33 4.84 9.63
CA ALA A 118 -15.70 3.68 10.44
C ALA A 118 -17.21 3.47 10.36
N HIS A 119 -17.65 2.53 9.53
CA HIS A 119 -19.05 2.12 9.48
C HIS A 119 -19.31 0.97 10.46
N SER A 120 -20.46 1.02 11.13
CA SER A 120 -20.90 -0.10 11.97
C SER A 120 -21.55 -1.19 11.12
N LEU A 121 -21.65 -2.41 11.68
CA LEU A 121 -22.43 -3.48 11.06
C LEU A 121 -23.92 -3.11 10.88
N ILE A 122 -24.46 -2.26 11.76
CA ILE A 122 -25.83 -1.75 11.68
C ILE A 122 -25.96 -0.80 10.47
N SER A 123 -24.99 0.09 10.28
CA SER A 123 -24.93 0.99 9.14
C SER A 123 -24.87 0.22 7.82
N LEU A 124 -24.08 -0.87 7.77
CA LEU A 124 -24.06 -1.77 6.62
C LEU A 124 -25.43 -2.43 6.39
N GLU A 125 -26.08 -2.92 7.45
CA GLU A 125 -27.39 -3.55 7.34
C GLU A 125 -28.46 -2.60 6.78
N HIS A 126 -28.47 -1.34 7.22
CA HIS A 126 -29.34 -0.31 6.65
C HIS A 126 -29.00 0.00 5.18
N ALA A 127 -27.72 0.10 4.82
CA ALA A 127 -27.30 0.36 3.44
C ALA A 127 -27.72 -0.79 2.49
N LEU A 128 -27.60 -2.04 2.94
CA LEU A 128 -28.07 -3.21 2.20
C LEU A 128 -29.60 -3.21 2.05
N GLY A 129 -30.33 -2.89 3.12
CA GLY A 129 -31.80 -2.77 3.07
C GLY A 129 -32.28 -1.66 2.14
N LEU A 130 -31.57 -0.52 2.09
CA LEU A 130 -31.86 0.55 1.13
C LEU A 130 -31.60 0.10 -0.32
N ALA A 131 -30.49 -0.58 -0.57
CA ALA A 131 -30.18 -1.10 -1.91
C ALA A 131 -31.23 -2.10 -2.39
N GLU A 132 -31.72 -2.97 -1.50
CA GLU A 132 -32.81 -3.91 -1.79
C GLU A 132 -34.13 -3.19 -2.07
N ALA A 133 -34.48 -2.18 -1.27
CA ALA A 133 -35.69 -1.36 -1.47
C ALA A 133 -35.69 -0.59 -2.81
N LEU A 134 -34.51 -0.21 -3.29
CA LEU A 134 -34.32 0.45 -4.60
C LEU A 134 -34.21 -0.54 -5.77
N GLY A 135 -34.34 -1.84 -5.52
CA GLY A 135 -34.35 -2.88 -6.55
C GLY A 135 -32.97 -3.25 -7.09
N ALA A 136 -31.90 -3.02 -6.33
CA ALA A 136 -30.56 -3.43 -6.74
C ALA A 136 -30.47 -4.97 -6.86
N PRO A 137 -29.87 -5.50 -7.96
CA PRO A 137 -29.73 -6.94 -8.12
C PRO A 137 -28.61 -7.49 -7.23
N HIS A 138 -28.78 -8.73 -6.76
CA HIS A 138 -27.74 -9.51 -6.06
C HIS A 138 -27.18 -8.87 -4.78
N VAL A 139 -28.01 -8.13 -4.02
CA VAL A 139 -27.61 -7.58 -2.72
C VAL A 139 -27.30 -8.72 -1.74
N PRO A 140 -26.08 -8.77 -1.15
CA PRO A 140 -25.74 -9.79 -0.17
C PRO A 140 -26.48 -9.52 1.16
N SER A 141 -26.89 -10.58 1.86
CA SER A 141 -27.43 -10.40 3.22
C SER A 141 -26.31 -10.11 4.22
N ILE A 142 -26.65 -9.37 5.28
CA ILE A 142 -25.71 -9.05 6.37
C ILE A 142 -25.03 -10.29 6.97
N ASN A 143 -25.73 -11.43 7.01
CA ASN A 143 -25.19 -12.70 7.50
C ASN A 143 -24.10 -13.28 6.58
N VAL A 144 -24.24 -13.12 5.26
CA VAL A 144 -23.21 -13.53 4.30
C VAL A 144 -22.00 -12.61 4.42
N CYS A 145 -22.22 -11.29 4.55
CA CYS A 145 -21.14 -10.32 4.78
C CYS A 145 -20.37 -10.63 6.06
N LYS A 146 -21.05 -10.91 7.19
CA LYS A 146 -20.41 -11.31 8.46
C LYS A 146 -19.56 -12.58 8.31
N LYS A 147 -20.06 -13.60 7.60
CA LYS A 147 -19.32 -14.85 7.35
C LYS A 147 -18.10 -14.62 6.46
N ALA A 148 -18.24 -13.81 5.41
CA ALA A 148 -17.15 -13.44 4.52
C ALA A 148 -16.07 -12.66 5.27
N LEU A 149 -16.48 -11.67 6.07
CA LEU A 149 -15.59 -10.87 6.92
C LEU A 149 -14.85 -11.76 7.92
N ALA A 150 -15.54 -12.66 8.62
CA ALA A 150 -14.90 -13.60 9.53
C ALA A 150 -13.89 -14.52 8.82
N ARG A 151 -14.17 -14.94 7.59
CA ARG A 151 -13.23 -15.73 6.78
C ARG A 151 -11.99 -14.92 6.41
N ILE A 152 -12.17 -13.67 5.96
CA ILE A 152 -11.07 -12.77 5.59
C ILE A 152 -10.21 -12.49 6.82
N TYR A 153 -10.82 -12.14 7.95
CA TYR A 153 -10.12 -11.96 9.22
C TYR A 153 -9.41 -13.22 9.67
N LEU A 154 -10.01 -14.40 9.56
CA LEU A 154 -9.35 -15.65 9.98
C LEU A 154 -8.17 -16.00 9.06
N ALA A 155 -8.30 -15.76 7.75
CA ALA A 155 -7.25 -15.97 6.77
C ALA A 155 -6.07 -15.00 6.96
N GLY A 156 -6.38 -13.74 7.31
CA GLY A 156 -5.40 -12.70 7.62
C GLY A 156 -5.12 -12.54 9.12
N LYS A 157 -5.52 -13.50 9.98
CA LYS A 157 -5.38 -13.35 11.42
C LYS A 157 -3.91 -13.44 11.79
N GLU A 158 -3.32 -12.30 12.04
CA GLU A 158 -1.97 -12.19 12.57
C GLU A 158 -1.92 -12.82 13.96
N LYS A 159 -0.96 -13.72 14.16
CA LYS A 159 -0.59 -14.14 15.50
C LYS A 159 0.42 -13.13 16.00
N LEU A 160 -0.04 -12.16 16.78
CA LEU A 160 0.84 -11.22 17.45
C LEU A 160 1.96 -11.99 18.16
N VAL A 161 3.18 -11.54 17.95
CA VAL A 161 4.38 -12.07 18.60
C VAL A 161 4.48 -11.38 19.96
N ARG A 162 4.53 -12.19 21.02
CA ARG A 162 4.85 -11.70 22.36
C ARG A 162 6.35 -11.46 22.43
N SER A 163 6.74 -10.22 22.68
CA SER A 163 8.12 -9.82 22.86
C SER A 163 8.33 -9.26 24.26
N THR A 164 9.58 -9.26 24.68
CA THR A 164 10.01 -8.73 25.97
C THR A 164 11.18 -7.80 25.71
N ASP A 165 11.21 -6.63 26.34
CA ASP A 165 12.39 -5.77 26.28
C ASP A 165 13.52 -6.26 27.19
N VAL A 166 14.63 -5.51 27.21
CA VAL A 166 15.80 -5.80 28.05
C VAL A 166 15.52 -5.75 29.56
N GLU A 167 14.45 -5.06 29.98
CA GLU A 167 14.04 -4.91 31.38
C GLU A 167 13.01 -5.96 31.82
N GLY A 168 12.47 -6.76 30.90
CA GLY A 168 11.46 -7.78 31.20
C GLY A 168 10.02 -7.33 30.94
N ASN A 169 9.81 -6.11 30.42
CA ASN A 169 8.49 -5.59 30.08
C ASN A 169 7.96 -6.27 28.82
N ILE A 170 6.70 -6.68 28.86
CA ILE A 170 6.06 -7.45 27.79
C ILE A 170 5.33 -6.49 26.86
N PHE A 171 5.52 -6.67 25.56
CA PHE A 171 4.73 -6.02 24.52
C PHE A 171 4.40 -6.99 23.39
N TRP A 172 3.53 -6.56 22.49
CA TRP A 172 3.07 -7.36 21.36
C TRP A 172 3.40 -6.65 20.06
N ARG A 173 3.79 -7.44 19.07
CA ARG A 173 4.16 -6.92 17.75
C ARG A 173 3.74 -7.84 16.62
N ASN A 174 3.57 -7.26 15.45
CA ASN A 174 3.53 -7.99 14.19
C ASN A 174 4.93 -8.47 13.81
N SER A 175 4.97 -9.57 13.03
CA SER A 175 6.22 -10.08 12.45
C SER A 175 6.51 -9.34 11.16
N ILE A 176 7.71 -8.77 11.05
CA ILE A 176 8.14 -8.08 9.84
C ILE A 176 8.18 -9.03 8.64
N ALA A 177 8.63 -10.27 8.84
CA ALA A 177 8.62 -11.27 7.78
C ALA A 177 7.21 -11.53 7.23
N HIS A 178 6.20 -11.47 8.09
CA HIS A 178 4.80 -11.59 7.70
C HIS A 178 4.31 -10.36 6.92
N LEU A 179 4.62 -9.16 7.42
CA LEU A 179 4.25 -7.90 6.75
C LEU A 179 4.85 -7.82 5.34
N ILE A 180 6.12 -8.20 5.17
CA ILE A 180 6.78 -8.29 3.85
C ILE A 180 6.07 -9.33 2.97
N ARG A 181 5.74 -10.49 3.52
CA ARG A 181 5.01 -11.54 2.78
C ARG A 181 3.67 -11.04 2.27
N ASP A 182 2.95 -10.26 3.06
CA ASP A 182 1.65 -9.72 2.69
C ASP A 182 1.78 -8.64 1.59
N ASP A 183 2.80 -7.79 1.65
CA ASP A 183 3.12 -6.86 0.56
C ASP A 183 3.45 -7.61 -0.75
N PHE A 184 4.21 -8.70 -0.66
CA PHE A 184 4.52 -9.55 -1.83
C PHE A 184 3.28 -10.29 -2.35
N GLY A 185 2.35 -10.65 -1.47
CA GLY A 185 1.08 -11.30 -1.82
C GLY A 185 0.04 -10.34 -2.40
N ASN A 186 0.15 -9.05 -2.11
CA ASN A 186 -0.73 -8.02 -2.64
C ASN A 186 -0.36 -7.71 -4.10
N SER A 187 -1.22 -8.13 -5.03
CA SER A 187 -0.98 -7.94 -6.48
C SER A 187 -0.74 -6.48 -6.90
N HIS A 188 -1.40 -5.52 -6.25
CA HIS A 188 -1.25 -4.09 -6.55
C HIS A 188 0.10 -3.56 -6.07
N VAL A 189 0.46 -3.84 -4.82
CA VAL A 189 1.75 -3.43 -4.24
C VAL A 189 2.89 -4.14 -4.97
N ARG A 190 2.76 -5.44 -5.20
CA ARG A 190 3.76 -6.27 -5.88
C ARG A 190 4.14 -5.75 -7.27
N ALA A 191 3.17 -5.24 -8.03
CA ALA A 191 3.41 -4.71 -9.38
C ALA A 191 4.25 -3.42 -9.37
N LYS A 192 4.29 -2.71 -8.24
CA LYS A 192 4.99 -1.43 -8.05
C LYS A 192 6.37 -1.59 -7.38
N MET A 193 6.74 -2.81 -7.00
CA MET A 193 8.03 -3.07 -6.35
C MET A 193 9.18 -3.05 -7.34
N HIS A 194 10.22 -2.28 -7.02
CA HIS A 194 11.52 -2.27 -7.67
C HIS A 194 12.52 -3.08 -6.84
N LEU A 195 12.86 -4.27 -7.32
CA LEU A 195 13.65 -5.27 -6.58
C LEU A 195 15.16 -5.17 -6.84
N LEU A 196 15.56 -4.23 -7.69
CA LEU A 196 16.95 -3.88 -7.95
C LEU A 196 17.13 -2.39 -7.64
N PRO A 197 18.33 -1.99 -7.17
CA PRO A 197 18.65 -0.59 -7.10
C PRO A 197 18.81 0.00 -8.50
N ARG A 198 18.71 1.32 -8.62
CA ARG A 198 18.85 2.02 -9.90
C ARG A 198 20.09 2.91 -9.87
N ARG A 199 20.91 2.84 -10.93
CA ARG A 199 22.03 3.75 -11.14
C ARG A 199 21.62 4.78 -12.18
N ALA A 200 21.29 5.96 -11.70
CA ALA A 200 20.90 7.11 -12.51
C ALA A 200 21.70 8.35 -12.07
N PRO A 201 21.87 9.35 -12.96
CA PRO A 201 22.56 10.59 -12.60
C PRO A 201 21.80 11.44 -11.56
N VAL A 202 20.50 11.17 -11.38
CA VAL A 202 19.63 11.90 -10.45
C VAL A 202 19.05 10.94 -9.43
N VAL A 203 19.18 11.28 -8.14
CA VAL A 203 18.55 10.57 -7.04
C VAL A 203 17.13 11.11 -6.84
N LYS A 204 16.12 10.26 -7.05
CA LYS A 204 14.71 10.57 -6.86
C LYS A 204 14.06 9.66 -5.82
N GLU A 205 14.47 8.40 -5.81
CA GLU A 205 13.90 7.32 -5.01
C GLU A 205 14.94 6.72 -4.06
N LEU A 206 14.50 5.97 -3.06
CA LEU A 206 15.41 5.28 -2.13
C LEU A 206 16.38 4.34 -2.88
N ARG A 207 15.88 3.64 -3.91
CA ARG A 207 16.66 2.75 -4.78
C ARG A 207 17.79 3.44 -5.58
N ASP A 208 17.75 4.76 -5.71
CA ASP A 208 18.79 5.56 -6.37
C ASP A 208 19.92 5.94 -5.41
N GLY A 209 19.69 5.83 -4.11
CA GLY A 209 20.65 6.21 -3.08
C GLY A 209 21.94 5.40 -3.19
N ALA A 210 23.08 6.06 -3.02
CA ALA A 210 24.39 5.43 -3.21
C ALA A 210 24.60 4.17 -2.35
N ALA A 211 24.00 4.14 -1.15
CA ALA A 211 24.03 3.00 -0.24
C ALA A 211 23.37 1.73 -0.81
N LEU A 212 22.42 1.86 -1.75
CA LEU A 212 21.80 0.74 -2.45
C LEU A 212 22.38 0.58 -3.86
N ALA A 213 22.44 1.67 -4.64
CA ALA A 213 22.89 1.68 -6.04
C ALA A 213 24.32 1.18 -6.24
N HIS A 214 25.22 1.49 -5.30
CA HIS A 214 26.62 1.07 -5.35
C HIS A 214 26.97 0.04 -4.28
N ASN A 215 25.96 -0.63 -3.72
CA ASN A 215 26.17 -1.68 -2.74
C ASN A 215 26.86 -2.89 -3.38
N VAL A 216 27.99 -3.28 -2.82
CA VAL A 216 28.74 -4.50 -3.20
C VAL A 216 28.88 -5.45 -2.01
N ASP A 217 28.26 -5.15 -0.85
CA ASP A 217 28.18 -6.09 0.27
C ASP A 217 27.21 -7.21 -0.11
N GLU A 218 27.78 -8.38 -0.34
CA GLU A 218 27.09 -9.59 -0.78
C GLU A 218 25.95 -10.02 0.16
N ARG A 219 25.99 -9.60 1.43
CA ARG A 219 24.93 -9.91 2.41
C ARG A 219 23.66 -9.11 2.17
N THR A 220 23.77 -7.96 1.52
CA THR A 220 22.66 -6.99 1.37
C THR A 220 22.39 -6.60 -0.08
N ALA A 221 23.32 -6.84 -1.00
CA ALA A 221 23.11 -6.70 -2.44
C ALA A 221 22.05 -7.68 -2.95
N ALA A 222 21.41 -7.35 -4.07
CA ALA A 222 20.47 -8.27 -4.71
C ALA A 222 21.22 -9.54 -5.16
N PRO A 223 20.87 -10.72 -4.61
CA PRO A 223 21.70 -11.93 -4.76
C PRO A 223 21.57 -12.57 -6.14
N MET A 224 20.49 -12.28 -6.87
CA MET A 224 20.26 -12.80 -8.21
C MET A 224 19.34 -11.89 -9.03
N VAL A 225 19.44 -12.02 -10.35
CA VAL A 225 18.50 -11.46 -11.32
C VAL A 225 17.90 -12.57 -12.17
N ARG A 226 16.60 -12.47 -12.48
CA ARG A 226 15.96 -13.29 -13.52
C ARG A 226 15.49 -12.39 -14.65
N LEU A 227 16.04 -12.61 -15.83
CA LEU A 227 15.67 -11.85 -17.02
C LEU A 227 14.33 -12.30 -17.61
N ALA A 228 13.75 -11.48 -18.48
CA ALA A 228 12.48 -11.77 -19.16
C ALA A 228 12.51 -13.09 -19.98
N ASN A 229 13.67 -13.47 -20.51
CA ASN A 229 13.87 -14.74 -21.21
C ASN A 229 13.99 -15.96 -20.28
N GLY A 230 13.81 -15.77 -18.97
CA GLY A 230 13.87 -16.82 -17.95
C GLY A 230 15.27 -17.17 -17.46
N LYS A 231 16.34 -16.61 -18.06
CA LYS A 231 17.71 -16.83 -17.58
C LYS A 231 17.93 -16.21 -16.20
N GLU A 232 18.68 -16.91 -15.38
CA GLU A 232 19.04 -16.49 -14.03
C GLU A 232 20.54 -16.31 -13.91
N PHE A 233 20.91 -15.22 -13.23
CA PHE A 233 22.29 -14.94 -12.88
C PHE A 233 22.34 -14.59 -11.40
N TRP A 234 23.26 -15.22 -10.69
CA TRP A 234 23.57 -15.02 -9.28
C TRP A 234 24.85 -14.21 -9.13
N ILE A 235 24.95 -13.43 -8.06
CA ILE A 235 26.25 -12.88 -7.66
C ILE A 235 27.18 -14.03 -7.26
N ARG A 236 28.49 -13.78 -7.30
CA ARG A 236 29.52 -14.74 -6.94
C ARG A 236 29.55 -16.05 -7.73
N GLU A 237 29.07 -16.02 -8.96
CA GLU A 237 29.25 -17.12 -9.90
C GLU A 237 29.98 -16.60 -11.13
N VAL A 238 30.72 -17.47 -11.82
CA VAL A 238 31.49 -17.08 -13.02
C VAL A 238 30.60 -17.20 -14.25
N TYR A 239 30.57 -16.14 -15.07
CA TYR A 239 29.86 -16.11 -16.34
C TYR A 239 30.75 -15.68 -17.49
N GLU A 240 30.42 -16.14 -18.70
CA GLU A 240 31.04 -15.65 -19.92
C GLU A 240 30.40 -14.33 -20.35
N TYR A 241 31.23 -13.36 -20.73
CA TYR A 241 30.82 -12.08 -21.27
C TYR A 241 31.73 -11.71 -22.45
N GLY A 242 31.28 -12.04 -23.67
CA GLY A 242 32.12 -11.91 -24.86
C GLY A 242 33.32 -12.86 -24.80
N GLU A 243 34.53 -12.30 -24.81
CA GLU A 243 35.79 -13.04 -24.68
C GLU A 243 36.32 -13.07 -23.23
N GLN A 244 35.59 -12.45 -22.30
CA GLN A 244 36.00 -12.31 -20.91
C GLN A 244 35.15 -13.21 -20.00
N LEU A 245 35.68 -13.49 -18.82
CA LEU A 245 34.93 -14.09 -17.72
C LEU A 245 34.70 -13.03 -16.64
N VAL A 246 33.49 -13.01 -16.08
CA VAL A 246 33.08 -12.03 -15.07
C VAL A 246 32.53 -12.74 -13.84
N PHE A 247 32.81 -12.15 -12.68
CA PHE A 247 32.31 -12.55 -11.37
C PHE A 247 31.47 -11.40 -10.79
N PRO A 248 30.14 -11.42 -10.95
CA PRO A 248 29.24 -10.36 -10.50
C PRO A 248 29.28 -10.18 -8.98
N GLN A 249 29.33 -8.93 -8.54
CA GLN A 249 29.21 -8.54 -7.12
C GLN A 249 27.86 -7.89 -6.83
N CYS A 250 27.27 -7.19 -7.79
CA CYS A 250 25.91 -6.68 -7.68
C CYS A 250 25.23 -6.53 -9.05
N PHE A 251 23.91 -6.42 -9.02
CA PHE A 251 23.06 -6.10 -10.16
C PHE A 251 22.28 -4.82 -9.88
N PHE A 252 22.00 -4.04 -10.94
CA PHE A 252 21.27 -2.78 -10.85
C PHE A 252 20.55 -2.49 -12.17
N GLU A 253 19.51 -1.67 -12.10
CA GLU A 253 18.82 -1.11 -13.27
C GLU A 253 19.52 0.18 -13.73
N GLY A 254 19.80 0.28 -15.02
CA GLY A 254 20.23 1.53 -15.65
C GLY A 254 19.07 2.51 -15.88
N GLU A 255 19.38 3.71 -16.36
CA GLU A 255 18.38 4.72 -16.74
C GLU A 255 17.46 4.26 -17.89
N ASP A 256 17.96 3.37 -18.74
CA ASP A 256 17.25 2.73 -19.85
C ASP A 256 16.47 1.47 -19.44
N GLU A 257 16.28 1.24 -18.13
CA GLU A 257 15.67 0.04 -17.55
C GLU A 257 16.43 -1.26 -17.89
N VAL A 258 17.63 -1.15 -18.45
CA VAL A 258 18.46 -2.32 -18.75
C VAL A 258 19.13 -2.78 -17.48
N ILE A 259 18.93 -4.07 -17.17
CA ILE A 259 19.62 -4.67 -16.03
C ILE A 259 21.09 -4.89 -16.38
N SER A 260 21.93 -4.24 -15.60
CA SER A 260 23.39 -4.33 -15.66
C SER A 260 23.92 -4.87 -14.34
N GLY A 261 25.22 -5.15 -14.30
CA GLY A 261 25.90 -5.52 -13.07
C GLY A 261 27.30 -4.96 -13.03
N GLU A 262 27.83 -4.90 -11.82
CA GLU A 262 29.23 -4.61 -11.55
C GLU A 262 29.85 -5.85 -10.95
N GLY A 263 31.07 -6.17 -11.41
CA GLY A 263 31.80 -7.31 -10.92
C GLY A 263 33.27 -7.22 -11.27
N ARG A 264 33.98 -8.30 -10.97
CA ARG A 264 35.41 -8.45 -11.18
C ARG A 264 35.68 -9.34 -12.40
N LEU A 265 36.78 -9.11 -13.09
CA LEU A 265 37.23 -9.99 -14.16
C LEU A 265 37.83 -11.27 -13.57
N VAL A 266 37.64 -12.37 -14.30
CA VAL A 266 38.24 -13.66 -13.99
C VAL A 266 39.20 -14.00 -15.11
N ARG A 267 40.47 -14.29 -14.77
CA ARG A 267 41.48 -14.72 -15.73
C ARG A 267 41.69 -16.21 -15.60
N ARG A 268 41.68 -16.90 -16.74
CA ARG A 268 42.04 -18.31 -16.79
C ARG A 268 43.55 -18.46 -16.91
N ASN A 269 44.14 -19.23 -16.02
CA ASN A 269 45.54 -19.66 -16.08
C ASN A 269 45.59 -21.19 -15.97
N GLU A 270 45.88 -21.87 -17.07
CA GLU A 270 45.87 -23.33 -17.17
C GLU A 270 44.56 -23.95 -16.62
N ASP A 271 44.65 -24.57 -15.44
CA ASP A 271 43.57 -25.26 -14.74
C ASP A 271 42.93 -24.45 -13.60
N VAL A 272 43.29 -23.17 -13.47
CA VAL A 272 42.81 -22.27 -12.41
C VAL A 272 42.12 -21.04 -13.01
N LEU A 273 41.03 -20.62 -12.38
CA LEU A 273 40.37 -19.34 -12.60
C LEU A 273 40.77 -18.39 -11.47
N LEU A 274 41.47 -17.32 -11.81
CA LEU A 274 41.94 -16.31 -10.88
C LEU A 274 41.02 -15.08 -10.92
N LEU A 275 40.39 -14.77 -9.78
CA LEU A 275 39.63 -13.55 -9.60
C LEU A 275 40.60 -12.36 -9.52
N THR A 276 40.44 -11.36 -10.37
CA THR A 276 41.35 -10.19 -10.43
C THR A 276 40.73 -8.96 -9.78
N GLU A 277 41.53 -7.97 -9.40
CA GLU A 277 41.02 -6.68 -8.89
C GLU A 277 40.38 -5.79 -9.98
N ASP A 278 40.51 -6.17 -11.25
CA ASP A 278 39.98 -5.39 -12.37
C ASP A 278 38.45 -5.44 -12.36
N ARG A 279 37.81 -4.28 -12.25
CA ARG A 279 36.35 -4.16 -12.26
C ARG A 279 35.80 -3.90 -13.66
N ILE A 280 34.60 -4.40 -13.88
CA ILE A 280 33.86 -4.20 -15.13
C ILE A 280 32.37 -3.99 -14.85
N ILE A 281 31.76 -3.09 -15.62
CA ILE A 281 30.31 -2.99 -15.75
C ILE A 281 29.89 -3.78 -16.99
N PHE A 282 28.91 -4.66 -16.83
CA PHE A 282 28.41 -5.52 -17.90
C PHE A 282 26.88 -5.45 -17.97
N ARG A 283 26.31 -5.73 -19.15
CA ARG A 283 24.87 -5.95 -19.28
C ARG A 283 24.51 -7.39 -18.96
N ALA A 284 23.51 -7.60 -18.11
CA ALA A 284 23.12 -8.93 -17.66
C ALA A 284 22.57 -9.81 -18.80
N ASP A 285 21.93 -9.21 -19.81
CA ASP A 285 21.39 -9.91 -20.98
C ASP A 285 22.43 -10.56 -21.90
N ARG A 286 23.69 -10.09 -21.81
CA ARG A 286 24.83 -10.62 -22.57
C ARG A 286 25.60 -11.72 -21.82
N LEU A 287 25.30 -11.94 -20.55
CA LEU A 287 25.91 -13.03 -19.78
C LEU A 287 25.50 -14.38 -20.36
N LYS A 288 26.45 -15.32 -20.36
CA LYS A 288 26.19 -16.71 -20.70
C LYS A 288 26.63 -17.62 -19.56
N VAL A 289 25.78 -18.59 -19.28
CA VAL A 289 26.10 -19.70 -18.39
C VAL A 289 26.93 -20.70 -19.18
N ASP A 290 28.00 -21.20 -18.57
CA ASP A 290 28.77 -22.30 -19.13
C ASP A 290 27.95 -23.60 -19.09
N THR A 291 27.25 -23.87 -20.18
CA THR A 291 26.39 -25.06 -20.32
C THR A 291 27.17 -26.36 -20.35
N GLU A 292 28.44 -26.32 -20.74
CA GLU A 292 29.29 -27.51 -20.82
C GLU A 292 30.01 -27.81 -19.50
N ARG A 293 29.83 -26.97 -18.47
CA ARG A 293 30.44 -27.12 -17.15
C ARG A 293 31.97 -27.25 -17.22
N LYS A 294 32.59 -26.57 -18.19
CA LYS A 294 34.04 -26.46 -18.37
C LYS A 294 34.68 -25.65 -17.25
N LEU A 295 34.08 -24.50 -16.90
CA LEU A 295 34.55 -23.58 -15.87
C LEU A 295 34.46 -24.21 -14.48
N SER A 296 33.37 -24.92 -14.19
CA SER A 296 33.18 -25.60 -12.90
C SER A 296 34.13 -26.76 -12.62
N ARG A 297 34.97 -27.15 -13.61
CA ARG A 297 36.03 -28.15 -13.43
C ARG A 297 37.37 -27.54 -13.01
N LEU A 298 37.51 -26.23 -13.13
CA LEU A 298 38.71 -25.48 -12.76
C LEU A 298 38.55 -24.98 -11.33
N SER A 299 39.64 -24.85 -10.57
CA SER A 299 39.57 -24.20 -9.25
C SER A 299 39.38 -22.69 -9.41
N LEU A 300 38.40 -22.11 -8.71
CA LEU A 300 38.19 -20.66 -8.67
C LEU A 300 38.88 -20.10 -7.43
N MET A 301 39.85 -19.21 -7.61
CA MET A 301 40.71 -18.72 -6.55
C MET A 301 40.62 -17.20 -6.41
N GLU A 302 40.60 -16.72 -5.17
CA GLU A 302 40.79 -15.32 -4.79
C GLU A 302 42.00 -15.25 -3.84
N GLY A 303 43.15 -14.82 -4.36
CA GLY A 303 44.41 -14.96 -3.63
C GLY A 303 44.73 -16.44 -3.38
N ASP A 304 44.84 -16.81 -2.10
CA ASP A 304 45.09 -18.19 -1.66
C ASP A 304 43.81 -18.97 -1.31
N ASP A 305 42.65 -18.31 -1.35
CA ASP A 305 41.37 -18.89 -0.97
C ASP A 305 40.63 -19.47 -2.18
N GLU A 306 40.19 -20.73 -2.07
CA GLU A 306 39.32 -21.36 -3.07
C GLU A 306 37.85 -20.98 -2.84
N LEU A 307 37.21 -20.42 -3.86
CA LEU A 307 35.82 -20.00 -3.83
C LEU A 307 34.89 -21.06 -4.42
N PRO A 308 33.64 -21.17 -3.91
CA PRO A 308 32.64 -22.02 -4.53
C PRO A 308 32.20 -21.47 -5.89
N HIS A 309 31.97 -22.35 -6.87
CA HIS A 309 31.43 -21.98 -8.19
C HIS A 309 29.95 -21.63 -8.20
N THR A 310 29.22 -22.04 -7.16
CA THR A 310 27.77 -21.88 -7.08
C THR A 310 27.43 -21.19 -5.77
N HIS A 311 26.58 -20.17 -5.86
CA HIS A 311 26.17 -19.41 -4.69
C HIS A 311 25.42 -20.31 -3.69
N PRO A 312 25.78 -20.38 -2.40
CA PRO A 312 25.14 -21.27 -1.43
C PRO A 312 23.61 -21.12 -1.35
N GLU A 313 23.12 -19.88 -1.42
CA GLU A 313 21.68 -19.59 -1.39
C GLU A 313 20.92 -20.10 -2.62
N ARG A 314 21.60 -20.39 -3.73
CA ARG A 314 20.97 -21.00 -4.90
C ARG A 314 20.44 -22.40 -4.59
N PHE A 315 21.15 -23.16 -3.76
CA PHE A 315 20.69 -24.46 -3.29
C PHE A 315 19.58 -24.32 -2.24
N ARG A 316 19.77 -23.41 -1.26
CA ARG A 316 18.81 -23.17 -0.18
C ARG A 316 17.45 -22.68 -0.68
N SER A 317 17.45 -21.86 -1.73
CA SER A 317 16.23 -21.33 -2.35
C SER A 317 15.47 -22.36 -3.18
N ASN A 318 16.08 -23.50 -3.55
CA ASN A 318 15.45 -24.59 -4.29
C ASN A 318 14.68 -24.10 -5.54
N GLY A 319 15.33 -23.28 -6.36
CA GLY A 319 14.76 -22.71 -7.60
C GLY A 319 13.80 -21.52 -7.39
N LYS A 320 13.56 -21.11 -6.13
CA LYS A 320 12.85 -19.86 -5.84
C LYS A 320 13.78 -18.67 -6.06
N ARG A 321 13.18 -17.54 -6.43
CA ARG A 321 13.91 -16.28 -6.53
C ARG A 321 14.22 -15.75 -5.14
N LEU A 322 15.41 -15.20 -4.98
CA LEU A 322 15.82 -14.53 -3.75
C LEU A 322 15.93 -13.02 -4.03
N TYR A 323 15.42 -12.22 -3.10
CA TYR A 323 15.40 -10.76 -3.21
C TYR A 323 16.02 -10.15 -1.98
N SER A 324 16.72 -9.03 -2.16
CA SER A 324 17.05 -8.13 -1.07
C SER A 324 15.96 -7.07 -0.99
N VAL A 325 15.31 -6.95 0.18
CA VAL A 325 14.21 -6.01 0.40
C VAL A 325 14.69 -4.98 1.42
N PRO A 326 15.07 -3.77 0.98
CA PRO A 326 15.33 -2.68 1.92
C PRO A 326 14.01 -2.29 2.61
N ILE A 327 14.11 -1.92 3.88
CA ILE A 327 12.96 -1.58 4.72
C ILE A 327 13.22 -0.25 5.41
N VAL A 328 12.17 0.56 5.56
CA VAL A 328 12.19 1.74 6.42
C VAL A 328 11.46 1.37 7.71
N VAL A 329 12.15 1.50 8.83
CA VAL A 329 11.56 1.31 10.16
C VAL A 329 11.71 2.61 10.92
N PHE A 330 10.63 3.08 11.52
CA PHE A 330 10.61 4.37 12.22
C PHE A 330 9.72 4.32 13.46
N ILE A 331 10.06 5.19 14.40
CA ILE A 331 9.32 5.41 15.65
C ILE A 331 8.41 6.61 15.45
N ASP A 332 7.16 6.49 15.88
CA ASP A 332 6.20 7.59 15.94
C ASP A 332 5.72 7.82 17.36
N ASP A 333 5.69 9.08 17.77
CA ASP A 333 5.23 9.52 19.09
C ASP A 333 3.77 9.99 19.00
N LEU A 334 2.87 9.14 19.49
CA LEU A 334 1.43 9.38 19.43
C LEU A 334 0.93 10.31 20.56
N SER A 335 1.82 10.88 21.39
CA SER A 335 1.45 11.78 22.50
C SER A 335 0.83 13.10 22.06
N GLY A 336 0.97 13.48 20.79
CA GLY A 336 0.38 14.68 20.19
C GLY A 336 -1.14 14.63 19.96
N ALA A 337 -1.78 13.46 20.11
CA ALA A 337 -3.23 13.33 19.91
C ALA A 337 -4.01 14.18 20.93
N ARG A 338 -4.76 15.19 20.44
CA ARG A 338 -5.51 16.17 21.26
C ARG A 338 -6.38 15.53 22.35
N SER A 339 -6.88 14.31 22.14
CA SER A 339 -7.74 13.57 23.08
C SER A 339 -6.98 12.69 24.09
N LYS A 340 -5.67 12.47 23.93
CA LYS A 340 -4.85 11.56 24.76
C LYS A 340 -3.47 12.13 25.12
N ARG A 341 -3.41 13.44 25.32
CA ARG A 341 -2.21 14.24 25.62
C ARG A 341 -1.33 13.75 26.80
N TRP A 342 -1.82 12.80 27.60
CA TRP A 342 -1.15 12.26 28.79
C TRP A 342 -0.91 10.74 28.76
N ASN A 343 -1.22 10.08 27.65
CA ASN A 343 -0.99 8.65 27.48
C ASN A 343 0.01 8.47 26.33
N LYS A 344 1.30 8.60 26.64
CA LYS A 344 2.36 8.43 25.64
C LYS A 344 2.35 6.98 25.18
N HIS A 345 2.11 6.79 23.89
CA HIS A 345 2.35 5.52 23.20
C HIS A 345 3.41 5.79 22.15
N GLU A 346 4.41 4.94 22.12
CA GLU A 346 5.40 4.93 21.05
C GLU A 346 5.06 3.76 20.14
N ALA A 347 4.85 4.07 18.87
CA ALA A 347 4.55 3.10 17.83
C ALA A 347 5.77 2.86 16.95
N ILE A 348 5.96 1.62 16.53
CA ILE A 348 6.93 1.24 15.52
C ILE A 348 6.18 0.95 14.24
N TYR A 349 6.60 1.61 13.17
CA TYR A 349 6.07 1.41 11.84
C TYR A 349 7.14 0.86 10.90
N PHE A 350 6.64 0.22 9.85
CA PHE A 350 7.41 -0.44 8.81
C PHE A 350 6.87 -0.04 7.44
N SER A 351 7.78 0.25 6.51
CA SER A 351 7.46 0.43 5.09
C SER A 351 8.45 -0.31 4.21
N ASN A 352 7.95 -0.93 3.13
CA ASN A 352 8.74 -1.68 2.17
C ASN A 352 9.42 -0.72 1.17
N ALA A 353 10.73 -0.51 1.32
CA ALA A 353 11.49 0.48 0.55
C ALA A 353 11.81 0.05 -0.89
N THR A 354 11.21 -1.04 -1.38
CA THR A 354 11.21 -1.39 -2.81
C THR A 354 10.19 -0.55 -3.60
N LEU A 355 9.28 0.14 -2.93
CA LEU A 355 8.33 1.06 -3.55
C LEU A 355 8.99 2.43 -3.79
N ASP A 356 8.62 3.06 -4.90
CA ASP A 356 8.91 4.47 -5.12
C ASP A 356 8.07 5.34 -4.15
N ARG A 357 8.54 6.55 -3.87
CA ARG A 357 8.03 7.41 -2.80
C ARG A 357 6.52 7.66 -2.87
N CYS A 358 5.98 7.88 -4.08
CA CYS A 358 4.56 8.16 -4.27
C CYS A 358 3.66 7.03 -3.78
N ASP A 359 4.14 5.78 -3.84
CA ASP A 359 3.45 4.61 -3.33
C ASP A 359 3.81 4.36 -1.86
N LEU A 360 5.08 4.55 -1.48
CA LEU A 360 5.56 4.35 -0.11
C LEU A 360 4.82 5.22 0.90
N ASP A 361 4.52 6.47 0.53
CA ASP A 361 3.85 7.48 1.37
C ASP A 361 2.34 7.22 1.55
N LEU A 362 1.76 6.21 0.88
CA LEU A 362 0.36 5.84 1.04
C LEU A 362 0.12 5.11 2.37
N ASP A 363 -0.96 5.47 3.08
CA ASP A 363 -1.37 4.85 4.35
C ASP A 363 -1.41 3.31 4.27
N SER A 364 -1.80 2.74 3.13
CA SER A 364 -1.86 1.29 2.92
C SER A 364 -0.49 0.59 2.93
N ASN A 365 0.60 1.33 2.75
CA ASN A 365 1.98 0.85 2.68
C ASN A 365 2.80 1.21 3.93
N ILE A 366 2.17 1.84 4.92
CA ILE A 366 2.72 2.05 6.26
C ILE A 366 2.09 1.00 7.20
N LYS A 367 2.91 0.08 7.70
CA LYS A 367 2.45 -1.05 8.51
C LYS A 367 2.77 -0.82 9.97
N LEU A 368 1.79 -1.02 10.84
CA LEU A 368 2.02 -1.04 12.28
C LEU A 368 2.75 -2.33 12.69
N VAL A 369 3.93 -2.18 13.27
CA VAL A 369 4.70 -3.28 13.86
C VAL A 369 4.31 -3.46 15.31
N SER A 370 4.39 -2.40 16.12
CA SER A 370 4.03 -2.47 17.54
C SER A 370 3.60 -1.13 18.08
N ILE A 371 2.87 -1.15 19.19
CA ILE A 371 2.52 0.02 19.97
C ILE A 371 2.62 -0.34 21.45
N SER A 372 3.32 0.49 22.22
CA SER A 372 3.41 0.31 23.67
C SER A 372 3.44 1.64 24.38
N LYS A 373 2.83 1.66 25.58
CA LYS A 373 2.96 2.73 26.57
C LYS A 373 4.05 2.47 27.60
N ASP A 374 4.37 1.19 27.82
CA ASP A 374 5.23 0.73 28.91
C ASP A 374 6.65 0.44 28.42
N VAL A 375 6.85 0.37 27.09
CA VAL A 375 8.12 0.05 26.45
C VAL A 375 8.48 1.17 25.47
N THR A 376 9.67 1.73 25.61
CA THR A 376 10.18 2.76 24.70
C THR A 376 10.31 2.23 23.28
N GLY A 377 10.25 3.11 22.30
CA GLY A 377 10.37 2.79 20.88
C GLY A 377 11.73 2.18 20.56
N GLU A 378 12.80 2.62 21.23
CA GLU A 378 14.13 2.03 21.12
C GLU A 378 14.15 0.55 21.56
N ASN A 379 13.53 0.24 22.71
CA ASN A 379 13.40 -1.13 23.21
C ASN A 379 12.50 -1.97 22.31
N GLN A 380 11.41 -1.40 21.78
CA GLN A 380 10.58 -2.06 20.80
C GLN A 380 11.36 -2.37 19.50
N LEU A 381 12.22 -1.44 19.06
CA LEU A 381 13.06 -1.59 17.87
C LEU A 381 14.14 -2.67 18.04
N SER A 382 14.67 -2.87 19.26
CA SER A 382 15.60 -3.97 19.52
C SER A 382 14.98 -5.33 19.16
N ALA A 383 13.71 -5.56 19.51
CA ALA A 383 13.02 -6.81 19.18
C ALA A 383 12.71 -6.97 17.67
N VAL A 384 12.72 -5.87 16.92
CA VAL A 384 12.67 -5.85 15.45
C VAL A 384 14.01 -6.27 14.89
N VAL A 385 15.11 -5.72 15.40
CA VAL A 385 16.47 -6.09 15.00
C VAL A 385 16.72 -7.58 15.27
N ASP A 386 16.28 -8.10 16.41
CA ASP A 386 16.39 -9.52 16.76
C ASP A 386 15.58 -10.46 15.82
N GLU A 387 14.53 -9.97 15.15
CA GLU A 387 13.83 -10.76 14.12
C GLU A 387 14.62 -10.85 12.81
N LEU A 388 15.43 -9.82 12.51
CA LEU A 388 16.13 -9.67 11.25
C LEU A 388 17.55 -10.25 11.27
N MET A 389 18.10 -10.54 12.46
CA MET A 389 19.37 -11.25 12.67
C MET A 389 19.13 -12.76 12.83
#